data_AF-A0AA49JDG0-F1
#
_entry.id   AF-A0AA49JDG0-F1
#
_cell.length_a   1.000
_cell.length_b   1.000
_cell.length_c   1.000
_cell.angle_alpha   90.00
_cell.angle_beta   90.00
_cell.angle_gamma   90.00
#
_symmetry.space_group_name_H-M   'P 1'
#
loop_
_entity.id
_entity.type
_entity.pdbx_description
1 polymer ?
#
loop_
_entity_poly.entity_id
_entity_poly.type
_entity_poly.pdbx_seq_one_letter_code
_entity_poly.pdbx_strand_id
1 'polypeptide(L)'
;MLLNKNSYVIHSRISHAKLTFKELEVLSLCKKGLSCQEISDLLFISLETVKTHRKRIIKKLGLRGKQEFRQFIIELLKEDLIREFSISP
;
A
#
# COMPACT_ATOMS: atom_id res chain seq x y z
N MET A 1 -17.23 15.45 11.25
CA MET A 1 -16.92 14.33 10.33
C MET A 1 -16.27 14.89 9.07
N LEU A 2 -14.96 15.17 9.10
CA LEU A 2 -14.22 15.62 7.92
C LEU A 2 -13.35 14.47 7.42
N LEU A 3 -13.96 13.51 6.72
CA LEU A 3 -13.18 12.64 5.85
C LEU A 3 -12.72 13.51 4.68
N ASN A 4 -11.42 13.79 4.64
CA ASN A 4 -10.75 14.42 3.52
C ASN A 4 -11.21 13.76 2.21
N LYS A 5 -11.56 14.53 1.17
CA LYS A 5 -11.92 13.99 -0.16
C LYS A 5 -10.87 13.00 -0.69
N ASN A 6 -9.59 13.18 -0.34
CA ASN A 6 -8.52 12.25 -0.70
C ASN A 6 -8.64 10.86 -0.04
N SER A 7 -9.19 10.79 1.18
CA SER A 7 -9.38 9.53 1.92
C SER A 7 -10.26 8.56 1.13
N TYR A 8 -11.38 9.06 0.61
CA TYR A 8 -12.31 8.26 -0.19
C TYR A 8 -11.65 7.74 -1.49
N VAL A 9 -10.83 8.58 -2.13
CA VAL A 9 -10.19 8.24 -3.41
C VAL A 9 -9.18 7.10 -3.26
N ILE A 10 -8.35 7.10 -2.21
CA ILE A 10 -7.33 6.06 -2.01
C ILE A 10 -7.95 4.70 -1.71
N HIS A 11 -8.92 4.66 -0.78
CA HIS A 11 -9.62 3.41 -0.45
C HIS A 11 -10.41 2.89 -1.64
N SER A 12 -11.08 3.78 -2.37
CA SER A 12 -11.74 3.42 -3.63
C SER A 12 -10.75 2.79 -4.62
N ARG A 13 -9.56 3.38 -4.83
CA ARG A 13 -8.55 2.79 -5.73
C ARG A 13 -8.13 1.38 -5.30
N ILE A 14 -7.90 1.14 -4.01
CA ILE A 14 -7.52 -0.20 -3.51
C ILE A 14 -8.66 -1.20 -3.72
N SER A 15 -9.89 -0.83 -3.36
CA SER A 15 -11.07 -1.68 -3.52
C SER A 15 -11.33 -2.02 -5.00
N HIS A 16 -11.13 -1.08 -5.91
CA HIS A 16 -11.31 -1.29 -7.36
C HIS A 16 -10.13 -2.02 -8.03
N ALA A 17 -8.93 -1.95 -7.47
CA ALA A 17 -7.72 -2.54 -8.07
C ALA A 17 -7.71 -4.08 -8.07
N LYS A 18 -8.63 -4.75 -7.36
CA LYS A 18 -8.71 -6.23 -7.26
C LYS A 18 -7.34 -6.86 -6.95
N LEU A 19 -6.67 -6.31 -5.93
CA LEU A 19 -5.43 -6.87 -5.41
C LEU A 19 -5.72 -8.27 -4.84
N THR A 20 -4.82 -9.23 -5.09
CA THR A 20 -4.91 -10.55 -4.44
C THR A 20 -4.57 -10.43 -2.96
N PHE A 21 -4.90 -11.45 -2.18
CA PHE A 21 -4.53 -11.51 -0.76
C PHE A 21 -3.01 -11.31 -0.55
N LYS A 22 -2.18 -11.99 -1.33
CA LYS A 22 -0.71 -11.86 -1.23
C LYS A 22 -0.21 -10.47 -1.67
N GLU A 23 -0.88 -9.84 -2.64
CA GLU A 23 -0.57 -8.46 -3.02
C GLU A 23 -0.97 -7.45 -1.93
N LEU A 24 -2.10 -7.65 -1.25
CA LEU A 24 -2.50 -6.84 -0.10
C LEU A 24 -1.53 -7.00 1.07
N GLU A 25 -1.08 -8.23 1.33
CA GLU A 25 -0.07 -8.53 2.35
C GLU A 25 1.25 -7.79 2.06
N VAL A 26 1.78 -7.89 0.84
CA VAL A 26 2.98 -7.16 0.42
C VAL A 26 2.78 -5.64 0.49
N LEU A 27 1.62 -5.12 0.08
CA LEU A 27 1.30 -3.69 0.17
C LEU A 27 1.31 -3.21 1.62
N SER A 28 0.72 -3.98 2.54
CA SER A 28 0.70 -3.68 3.97
C SER A 28 2.10 -3.64 4.56
N LEU A 29 2.98 -4.58 4.20
CA LEU A 29 4.37 -4.57 4.65
C LEU A 29 5.19 -3.42 4.04
N CYS A 30 4.93 -3.04 2.79
CA CYS A 30 5.50 -1.83 2.21
C CYS A 30 5.06 -0.58 2.99
N LYS A 31 3.79 -0.53 3.42
CA LYS A 31 3.26 0.57 4.24
C LYS A 31 4.00 0.67 5.58
N LYS A 32 4.36 -0.47 6.17
CA LYS A 32 5.21 -0.54 7.37
C LYS A 32 6.68 -0.14 7.15
N GLY A 33 7.06 0.25 5.94
CA GLY A 33 8.41 0.70 5.62
C GLY A 33 9.41 -0.42 5.32
N LEU A 34 8.98 -1.69 5.27
CA LEU A 34 9.88 -2.81 5.02
C LEU A 34 10.39 -2.81 3.57
N SER A 35 11.67 -3.13 3.41
CA SER A 35 12.34 -3.35 2.14
C SER A 35 11.88 -4.67 1.49
N CYS A 36 12.16 -4.84 0.19
CA CYS A 36 11.83 -6.10 -0.47
C CYS A 36 12.55 -7.30 0.16
N GLN A 37 13.74 -7.10 0.73
CA GLN A 37 14.52 -8.15 1.37
C GLN A 37 13.87 -8.57 2.69
N GLU A 38 13.53 -7.60 3.55
CA GLU A 38 12.82 -7.88 4.80
C GLU A 38 11.46 -8.55 4.54
N ILE A 39 10.75 -8.12 3.49
CA ILE A 39 9.48 -8.76 3.09
C ILE A 39 9.71 -10.19 2.58
N SER A 40 10.77 -10.47 1.82
CA SER A 40 11.06 -11.84 1.38
C SER A 40 11.35 -12.74 2.57
N ASP A 41 12.12 -12.24 3.53
CA ASP A 41 12.52 -13.00 4.72
C ASP A 41 11.31 -13.25 5.62
N LEU A 42 10.45 -12.24 5.83
CA LEU A 42 9.24 -12.36 6.65
C LEU A 42 8.20 -13.31 6.04
N LEU A 43 8.04 -13.29 4.71
CA LEU A 43 7.03 -14.09 4.01
C LEU A 43 7.57 -15.45 3.53
N PHE A 44 8.85 -15.76 3.78
CA PHE A 44 9.53 -16.97 3.31
C PHE A 44 9.36 -17.21 1.80
N ILE A 45 9.52 -16.17 1.00
CA ILE A 45 9.45 -16.22 -0.48
C ILE A 45 10.64 -15.51 -1.10
N SER A 46 10.94 -15.77 -2.39
CA SER A 46 12.09 -15.13 -3.04
C SER A 46 11.94 -13.61 -3.15
N LEU A 47 13.07 -12.89 -3.12
CA LEU A 47 13.13 -11.45 -3.40
C LEU A 47 12.49 -11.08 -4.74
N GLU A 48 12.64 -11.91 -5.77
CA GLU A 48 12.04 -11.66 -7.09
C GLU A 48 10.52 -11.85 -7.07
N THR A 49 10.01 -12.78 -6.26
CA THR A 49 8.56 -12.93 -6.03
C THR A 49 7.98 -11.67 -5.40
N VAL A 50 8.64 -11.08 -4.39
CA VAL A 50 8.23 -9.79 -3.79
C VAL A 50 8.25 -8.67 -4.81
N LYS A 51 9.31 -8.55 -5.62
CA LYS A 51 9.40 -7.55 -6.70
C LYS A 51 8.28 -7.72 -7.72
N THR A 52 7.92 -8.97 -8.05
CA THR A 52 6.80 -9.29 -8.95
C THR A 52 5.47 -8.87 -8.36
N HIS A 53 5.20 -9.15 -7.08
CA HIS A 53 4.00 -8.64 -6.40
C HIS A 53 3.93 -7.11 -6.44
N ARG A 54 5.03 -6.41 -6.14
CA ARG A 54 5.09 -4.93 -6.24
C ARG A 54 4.79 -4.43 -7.65
N LYS A 55 5.37 -5.05 -8.69
CA LYS A 55 5.06 -4.70 -10.10
C LYS A 55 3.58 -4.88 -10.42
N ARG A 56 2.95 -5.96 -9.95
CA ARG A 56 1.52 -6.22 -10.14
C ARG A 56 0.65 -5.22 -9.40
N ILE A 57 0.99 -4.89 -8.15
CA ILE A 57 0.31 -3.87 -7.35
C ILE A 57 0.33 -2.52 -8.07
N ILE A 58 1.51 -2.07 -8.53
CA ILE A 58 1.68 -0.83 -9.29
C ILE A 58 0.77 -0.81 -10.52
N LYS A 59 0.77 -1.90 -11.30
CA LYS A 59 -0.09 -2.03 -12.49
C LYS A 59 -1.57 -1.97 -12.13
N LYS A 60 -2.01 -2.72 -11.12
CA LYS A 60 -3.41 -2.81 -10.69
C LYS A 60 -3.94 -1.51 -10.07
N LEU A 61 -3.08 -0.76 -9.41
CA LEU A 61 -3.42 0.58 -8.87
C LEU A 61 -3.34 1.68 -9.94
N GLY A 62 -2.90 1.38 -11.17
CA GLY A 62 -2.74 2.36 -12.24
C GLY A 62 -1.61 3.35 -11.99
N LEU A 63 -0.58 2.96 -11.25
CA LEU A 63 0.56 3.80 -10.88
C LEU A 63 1.71 3.67 -11.91
N ARG A 64 2.46 4.74 -12.10
CA ARG A 64 3.62 4.80 -13.02
C ARG A 64 4.92 4.62 -12.25
N GLY A 65 5.25 3.35 -12.02
CA GLY A 65 6.56 2.95 -11.50
C GLY A 65 6.79 3.24 -10.02
N LYS A 66 8.07 3.21 -9.61
CA LYS A 66 8.48 3.24 -8.19
C LYS A 66 8.20 4.56 -7.50
N GLN A 67 8.27 5.69 -8.23
CA GLN A 67 8.08 7.02 -7.64
C GLN A 67 6.63 7.21 -7.18
N GLU A 68 5.67 7.00 -8.08
CA GLU A 68 4.24 7.07 -7.75
C GLU A 68 3.84 6.02 -6.71
N PHE A 69 4.44 4.83 -6.74
CA PHE A 69 4.22 3.84 -5.68
C PHE A 69 4.63 4.34 -4.30
N ARG A 70 5.78 5.01 -4.18
CA ARG A 70 6.19 5.60 -2.89
C ARG A 70 5.24 6.70 -2.45
N GLN A 71 4.84 7.57 -3.37
CA GLN A 71 3.90 8.65 -3.07
C GLN A 71 2.56 8.08 -2.56
N PHE A 72 2.06 7.03 -3.22
CA PHE A 72 0.86 6.31 -2.80
C PHE A 72 1.00 5.69 -1.39
N ILE A 73 2.15 5.13 -1.04
CA ILE A 73 2.41 4.61 0.32
C ILE A 73 2.39 5.74 1.36
N ILE A 74 2.98 6.90 1.06
CA ILE A 74 2.96 8.07 1.95
C ILE A 74 1.53 8.58 2.16
N GLU A 75 0.74 8.60 1.10
CA GLU A 75 -0.69 8.96 1.18
C GLU A 75 -1.47 7.99 2.05
N LEU A 76 -1.22 6.68 1.94
CA LEU A 76 -1.82 5.68 2.83
C LEU A 76 -1.44 5.90 4.30
N LEU A 77 -0.18 6.22 4.59
CA LEU A 77 0.28 6.47 5.96
C LEU A 77 -0.37 7.71 6.58
N LYS A 78 -0.53 8.78 5.80
CA LYS A 78 -1.22 9.99 6.26
C LYS A 78 -2.67 9.70 6.63
N GLU A 79 -3.33 8.84 5.87
CA GLU A 79 -4.71 8.44 6.14
C GLU A 79 -4.85 7.64 7.44
N ASP A 80 -3.93 6.70 7.72
CA ASP A 80 -3.92 5.98 9.00
C ASP A 80 -3.74 6.96 10.17
N LEU A 81 -2.80 7.90 10.04
CA LEU A 81 -2.52 8.91 11.07
C LEU A 81 -3.73 9.82 11.32
N ILE A 82 -4.41 10.29 10.26
CA ILE A 82 -5.62 11.11 10.38
C ILE A 82 -6.73 10.33 11.10
N ARG A 83 -6.89 9.04 10.80
CA ARG A 83 -7.88 8.19 11.48
C ARG A 83 -7.57 8.04 12.95
N GLU A 84 -6.32 7.80 13.32
CA GLU A 84 -5.90 7.72 14.73
C GLU A 84 -6.22 9.03 15.49
N PHE A 85 -5.94 10.19 14.92
CA PHE A 85 -6.23 11.48 15.55
C PHE A 85 -7.71 11.90 15.51
N SER A 86 -8.50 11.37 14.57
CA SER A 86 -9.95 11.65 14.48
C SER A 86 -10.78 10.82 15.48
N ILE A 87 -10.16 9.84 16.15
CA ILE A 87 -10.79 8.94 17.13
C ILE A 87 -10.30 9.23 18.56
N SER A 88 -9.46 10.26 18.77
CA SER A 88 -9.18 10.77 20.11
C SER A 88 -10.42 11.52 20.65
N PRO A 89 -10.91 11.22 21.87
CA PRO A 89 -11.97 11.98 22.52
C PRO A 89 -11.64 13.47 22.64
#